data_AF-A0A522RAS5-F1
#
_entry.id   AF-A0A522RAS5-F1
#
_cell.length_a   1.000
_cell.length_b   1.000
_cell.length_c   1.000
_cell.angle_alpha   90.00
_cell.angle_beta   90.00
_cell.angle_gamma   90.00
#
_symmetry.space_group_name_H-M   'P 1'
#
loop_
_entity.id
_entity.type
_entity.pdbx_description
1 polymer ?
#
loop_
_entity_poly.entity_id
_entity_poly.type
_entity_poly.pdbx_seq_one_letter_code
_entity_poly.pdbx_strand_id
1 'polypeptide(L)' 'MPEIIVKYKSKKTLAALRDLAKYLDYVISSPDFDNKESITLNGVTIIPGDSSIDTSDLNKIFTSKNINPQQLRN' A
#
# COMPACT_ATOMS: atom_id res chain seq x y z
N MET A 1 -22.06 1.65 13.62
CA MET A 1 -22.47 0.44 12.88
C MET A 1 -21.56 -0.69 13.34
N PRO A 2 -22.05 -1.92 13.59
CA PRO A 2 -21.18 -3.04 13.93
C PRO A 2 -20.29 -3.40 12.73
N GLU A 3 -18.99 -3.55 12.96
CA GLU A 3 -18.01 -3.90 11.94
C GLU A 3 -17.50 -5.32 12.14
N ILE A 4 -17.37 -6.07 11.05
CA ILE A 4 -16.84 -7.44 11.06
C ILE A 4 -15.80 -7.61 9.95
N ILE A 5 -14.75 -8.38 10.26
CA ILE A 5 -13.71 -8.74 9.29
C ILE A 5 -13.93 -10.18 8.85
N VAL A 6 -14.19 -10.38 7.56
CA VAL A 6 -14.38 -11.71 6.95
C VAL A 6 -13.13 -12.10 6.17
N LYS A 7 -12.41 -13.14 6.64
CA LYS A 7 -11.28 -13.72 5.90
C LYS A 7 -11.79 -14.77 4.92
N TYR A 8 -11.37 -14.70 3.67
CA TYR A 8 -11.76 -15.63 2.61
C TYR A 8 -10.55 -16.01 1.74
N LYS A 9 -10.56 -17.23 1.19
CA LYS A 9 -9.46 -17.75 0.34
C LYS A 9 -9.74 -17.57 -1.16
N SER A 10 -11.00 -17.55 -1.57
CA SER A 10 -11.39 -17.58 -2.98
C SER A 10 -11.90 -16.23 -3.46
N LYS A 11 -11.48 -15.82 -4.67
CA LYS A 11 -12.04 -14.64 -5.35
C LYS A 11 -13.54 -14.77 -5.61
N LYS A 12 -14.05 -15.99 -5.78
CA LYS A 12 -15.50 -16.25 -5.97
C LYS A 12 -16.31 -15.86 -4.73
N THR A 13 -15.74 -16.05 -3.53
CA THR A 13 -16.40 -15.68 -2.27
C THR A 13 -16.59 -14.16 -2.18
N LEU A 14 -15.58 -13.38 -2.56
CA LEU A 14 -15.71 -11.91 -2.60
C LEU A 14 -16.80 -11.45 -3.58
N ALA A 15 -16.91 -12.09 -4.74
CA ALA A 15 -17.96 -11.77 -5.71
C ALA A 15 -19.37 -12.04 -5.15
N ALA A 16 -19.56 -13.18 -4.49
CA ALA A 16 -20.83 -13.50 -3.83
C ALA A 16 -21.18 -12.51 -2.70
N LEU A 17 -20.19 -12.13 -1.88
CA LEU A 17 -20.38 -11.11 -0.86
C LEU A 17 -20.75 -9.74 -1.46
N ARG A 18 -20.16 -9.36 -2.59
CA ARG A 18 -20.56 -8.11 -3.28
C ARG A 18 -21.98 -8.16 -3.82
N ASP A 19 -22.45 -9.33 -4.22
CA ASP A 19 -23.81 -9.47 -4.72
C ASP A 19 -24.84 -9.40 -3.59
N LEU A 20 -24.57 -10.08 -2.47
CA LEU A 20 -25.39 -10.02 -1.26
C LEU A 20 -25.48 -8.62 -0.66
N ALA A 21 -24.42 -7.81 -0.78
CA ALA A 21 -24.38 -6.43 -0.30
C ALA A 21 -25.50 -5.57 -0.91
N LYS A 22 -25.94 -5.85 -2.15
CA LYS A 22 -27.02 -5.14 -2.82
C LYS A 22 -28.38 -5.28 -2.15
N TYR A 23 -28.58 -6.38 -1.42
CA TYR A 23 -29.87 -6.73 -0.82
C TYR A 23 -29.90 -6.55 0.70
N LEU A 24 -28.73 -6.65 1.34
CA LEU A 24 -28.59 -6.68 2.80
C LEU A 24 -28.03 -5.38 3.39
N ASP A 25 -27.85 -4.35 2.55
CA ASP A 25 -27.47 -2.98 2.94
C ASP A 25 -26.21 -2.91 3.81
N TYR A 26 -25.17 -3.64 3.41
CA TYR A 26 -23.83 -3.53 4.00
C TYR A 26 -22.80 -3.11 2.97
N VAL A 27 -21.71 -2.50 3.45
CA VAL A 27 -20.61 -2.01 2.60
C VAL A 27 -19.38 -2.90 2.80
N ILE A 28 -18.75 -3.29 1.70
CA ILE A 28 -17.45 -3.98 1.71
C ILE A 28 -16.36 -2.92 1.46
N SER A 29 -15.71 -2.47 2.52
CA SER A 29 -14.51 -1.64 2.42
C SER A 29 -13.29 -2.55 2.20
N SER A 30 -12.49 -2.22 1.20
CA SER A 30 -11.13 -2.76 1.08
C SER A 30 -10.19 -1.70 1.62
N PRO A 31 -9.31 -2.01 2.58
CA PRO A 31 -8.24 -1.08 2.92
C PRO A 31 -7.42 -0.87 1.66
N ASP A 32 -7.35 0.38 1.18
CA ASP A 32 -6.50 0.78 0.06
C ASP A 32 -5.05 0.51 0.46
N PHE A 33 -4.53 -0.65 0.07
CA PHE A 33 -3.09 -0.91 0.12
C PHE A 33 -2.37 -0.28 -1.09
N ASP A 34 -3.12 0.15 -2.11
CA ASP A 34 -2.59 0.55 -3.43
C ASP A 34 -2.20 2.04 -3.53
N ASN A 35 -2.52 2.87 -2.54
CA ASN A 35 -2.13 4.28 -2.52
C ASN A 35 -0.94 4.57 -1.59
N LYS A 36 -0.06 3.58 -1.35
CA LYS A 36 1.26 3.90 -0.80
C LYS A 36 2.11 4.42 -1.94
N GLU A 37 2.17 5.75 -2.07
CA GLU A 37 3.05 6.43 -3.02
C GLU A 37 4.47 5.86 -2.90
N SER A 38 4.84 4.99 -3.84
CA SER A 38 6.17 4.42 -3.87
C SER A 38 7.10 5.45 -4.47
N ILE A 39 8.06 5.93 -3.69
CA ILE A 39 9.03 6.90 -4.16
C ILE A 39 10.27 6.12 -4.57
N THR A 40 10.65 6.22 -5.85
CA THR A 40 11.90 5.60 -6.33
C THR A 40 13.03 6.62 -6.22
N LEU A 41 13.95 6.41 -5.28
CA LEU A 41 15.12 7.27 -5.08
C LEU A 41 16.39 6.52 -5.49
N ASN A 42 17.05 7.00 -6.55
CA ASN A 42 18.30 6.42 -7.08
C ASN A 42 18.25 4.88 -7.25
N GLY A 43 17.11 4.33 -7.71
CA GLY A 43 16.93 2.88 -7.90
C GLY A 43 16.57 2.09 -6.62
N VAL A 44 16.34 2.76 -5.50
CA VAL A 44 15.74 2.19 -4.28
C VAL A 44 14.28 2.59 -4.21
N THR A 45 13.40 1.60 -4.13
CA THR A 45 11.97 1.83 -3.91
C THR A 45 11.72 2.00 -2.43
N ILE A 46 11.20 3.17 -2.05
CA ILE A 46 10.77 3.50 -0.70
C ILE A 46 9.25 3.43 -0.66
N ILE A 47 8.73 2.66 0.28
CA ILE A 47 7.28 2.52 0.51
C ILE A 47 7.02 3.05 1.93
N PRO A 48 6.40 4.23 2.08
CA PRO A 48 6.10 4.76 3.39
C PRO A 48 5.13 3.83 4.15
N GLY A 49 5.42 3.62 5.43
CA GLY A 49 4.55 2.84 6.32
C GLY A 49 3.19 3.52 6.53
N ASP A 50 3.21 4.85 6.55
CA ASP A 50 2.12 5.78 6.82
C ASP A 50 2.27 7.02 5.92
N SER A 51 1.16 7.55 5.38
CA SER A 51 1.14 8.68 4.45
C SER A 51 1.44 10.04 5.10
N SER A 52 1.46 10.11 6.43
CA SER A 52 1.85 11.31 7.20
C SER A 52 3.36 11.47 7.37
N ILE A 53 4.15 10.46 6.98
CA ILE A 53 5.60 10.46 7.13
C ILE A 53 6.22 11.21 5.94
N ASP A 54 6.87 12.34 6.22
CA ASP A 54 7.66 13.04 5.22
C ASP A 54 8.97 12.30 4.94
N THR A 55 9.13 11.81 3.71
CA THR A 55 10.35 11.14 3.23
C THR A 55 11.27 12.05 2.41
N SER A 56 10.98 13.35 2.33
CA SER A 56 11.73 14.32 1.52
C SER A 56 13.21 14.41 1.91
N ASP A 57 13.54 14.18 3.18
CA ASP A 57 14.93 14.18 3.64
C ASP A 57 15.73 12.95 3.19
N LEU A 58 15.06 11.85 2.82
CA LEU A 58 15.74 10.68 2.24
C LEU A 58 16.35 11.02 0.89
N ASN A 59 15.74 11.92 0.11
CA ASN A 59 16.35 12.44 -1.13
C ASN A 59 17.73 13.03 -0.88
N LYS A 60 17.88 13.82 0.19
CA LYS A 60 19.16 14.46 0.51
C LYS A 60 20.20 13.43 0.88
N ILE A 61 19.85 12.39 1.64
CA ILE A 61 20.80 11.34 2.04
C ILE A 61 21.30 10.55 0.83
N PHE A 62 20.39 10.14 -0.06
CA PHE A 62 20.75 9.36 -1.24
C PHE A 62 21.39 10.19 -2.38
N THR A 63 21.18 11.51 -2.40
CA THR A 63 21.76 12.41 -3.42
C THR A 63 23.08 13.06 -2.96
N SER A 64 23.16 13.53 -1.71
CA SER A 64 24.31 14.30 -1.20
C SER A 64 25.60 13.48 -1.09
N LYS A 65 25.49 12.16 -0.91
CA LYS A 65 26.66 11.28 -0.85
C LYS A 65 27.10 10.75 -2.23
N ASN A 66 26.39 11.08 -3.31
CA ASN A 66 26.62 10.52 -4.65
C ASN A 66 26.72 8.97 -4.62
N ILE A 67 26.02 8.36 -3.67
CA ILE A 67 26.00 6.91 -3.49
C ILE A 67 24.91 6.43 -4.42
N ASN A 68 25.29 5.74 -5.50
CA ASN A 68 24.34 4.99 -6.28
C ASN A 68 24.06 3.66 -5.55
N PRO A 69 22.85 3.43 -5.02
CA PRO A 69 22.47 2.19 -4.36
C PRO A 69 22.67 0.93 -5.22
N GLN A 70 22.67 1.08 -6.55
CA GLN A 70 22.99 -0.01 -7.48
C GLN A 70 24.44 -0.48 -7.33
N GLN A 71 25.35 0.41 -6.93
CA GLN A 71 26.77 0.09 -6.69
C GLN A 71 27.00 -0.61 -5.35
N LEU A 72 26.06 -0.52 -4.39
CA LEU A 72 26.15 -1.17 -3.08
C LEU A 72 25.61 -2.61 -3.08
N ARG A 73 25.04 -3.07 -4.19
CA ARG A 73 24.42 -4.39 -4.33
C ARG A 73 25.37 -5.46 -4.90
N ASN A 74 26.62 -5.09 -5.18
CA ASN A 74 27.66 -5.96 -5.71
C ASN A 74 28.71 -6.30 -4.64
#